data_AF-A0A7W1DYG0-F1
#
_entry.id   AF-A0A7W1DYG0-F1
#
_cell.length_a   1.000
_cell.length_b   1.000
_cell.length_c   1.000
_cell.angle_alpha   90.00
_cell.angle_beta   90.00
_cell.angle_gamma   90.00
#
_symmetry.space_group_name_H-M   'P 1'
#
loop_
_entity.id
_entity.type
_entity.pdbx_description
1 polymer ?
#
loop_
_entity_poly.entity_id
_entity_poly.type
_entity_poly.pdbx_seq_one_letter_code
_entity_poly.pdbx_strand_id
1 'polypeptide(L)'
;MPGQPRDADSLEPGAAPDPDLFVASLDHLVPHVDSLGLNAEELADVLEMWGQPRPDGIEAIVRAMELVGQRLNRSRLSLHSQDYCLTLTDGDPLVERRALLYGALVAATHARRGGFPAASDLRRTHGGLRGGPDNSAHERV
;
A
#
# COMPACT_ATOMS: atom_id res chain seq x y z
N MET A 1 -11.48 -31.05 8.26
CA MET A 1 -11.15 -30.13 9.37
C MET A 1 -11.65 -28.75 8.98
N PRO A 2 -12.71 -28.21 9.58
CA PRO A 2 -13.08 -26.82 9.38
C PRO A 2 -12.24 -25.89 10.28
N GLY A 3 -11.70 -24.81 9.71
CA GLY A 3 -11.53 -23.55 10.43
C GLY A 3 -10.18 -23.26 11.10
N GLN A 4 -9.05 -23.75 10.58
CA GLN A 4 -7.80 -23.04 10.88
C GLN A 4 -7.82 -21.73 10.08
N PRO A 5 -7.66 -20.55 10.70
CA PRO A 5 -7.56 -19.30 9.93
C PRO A 5 -6.39 -19.47 8.97
N ARG A 6 -6.66 -19.36 7.68
CA ARG A 6 -5.58 -19.23 6.70
C ARG A 6 -4.98 -17.85 6.90
N ASP A 7 -3.65 -17.81 6.96
CA ASP A 7 -2.95 -16.53 6.83
C ASP A 7 -3.38 -15.93 5.49
N ALA A 8 -3.72 -14.64 5.49
CA ALA A 8 -4.10 -13.96 4.27
C ALA A 8 -2.86 -13.83 3.38
N ASP A 9 -2.87 -14.45 2.21
CA ASP A 9 -1.75 -14.40 1.29
C ASP A 9 -1.78 -13.05 0.55
N SER A 10 -0.69 -12.29 0.63
CA SER A 10 -0.55 -11.01 -0.07
C SER A 10 0.49 -11.12 -1.16
N LEU A 11 0.13 -10.69 -2.37
CA LEU A 11 1.09 -10.50 -3.46
C LEU A 11 1.62 -9.06 -3.40
N GLU A 12 2.92 -8.93 -3.19
CA GLU A 12 3.67 -7.69 -3.38
C GLU A 12 4.58 -7.89 -4.59
N PRO A 13 4.22 -7.37 -5.76
CA PRO A 13 5.11 -7.43 -6.90
C PRO A 13 6.40 -6.67 -6.60
N GLY A 14 7.50 -7.18 -7.14
CA GLY A 14 8.72 -6.41 -7.24
C GLY A 14 8.75 -5.66 -8.57
N ALA A 15 9.63 -4.66 -8.67
CA ALA A 15 9.89 -3.96 -9.92
C ALA A 15 10.20 -4.97 -11.04
N ALA A 16 9.24 -5.15 -11.94
CA ALA A 16 9.37 -5.99 -13.12
C ALA A 16 9.81 -5.08 -14.28
N PRO A 17 10.97 -5.36 -14.92
CA PRO A 17 11.49 -4.50 -15.98
C PRO A 17 10.66 -4.57 -17.28
N ASP A 18 9.76 -5.55 -17.38
CA ASP A 18 8.89 -5.78 -18.53
C ASP A 18 7.41 -5.68 -18.07
N PRO A 19 6.69 -4.62 -18.48
CA PRO A 19 5.28 -4.43 -18.15
C PRO A 19 4.36 -5.56 -18.65
N ASP A 20 4.70 -6.21 -19.77
CA ASP A 20 3.90 -7.32 -20.30
C ASP A 20 4.01 -8.54 -19.37
N LEU A 21 5.24 -8.83 -18.91
CA LEU A 21 5.49 -9.91 -17.95
C LEU A 21 4.85 -9.60 -16.59
N PHE A 22 4.91 -8.34 -16.16
CA PHE A 22 4.27 -7.89 -14.93
C PHE A 22 2.77 -8.16 -14.94
N VAL A 23 2.05 -7.69 -15.97
CA VAL A 23 0.61 -7.92 -16.07
C VAL A 23 0.28 -9.41 -16.25
N ALA A 24 1.05 -10.15 -17.05
CA ALA A 24 0.87 -11.60 -17.18
C ALA A 24 1.03 -12.32 -15.83
N SER A 25 1.95 -11.86 -14.98
CA SER A 25 2.13 -12.39 -13.62
C SER A 25 0.93 -12.08 -12.72
N LEU A 26 0.35 -10.89 -12.83
CA LEU A 26 -0.86 -10.55 -12.07
C LEU A 26 -2.02 -11.46 -12.45
N ASP A 27 -2.26 -11.68 -13.75
CA ASP A 27 -3.33 -12.56 -14.23
C ASP A 27 -3.19 -14.01 -13.71
N HIS A 28 -1.96 -14.48 -13.50
CA HIS A 28 -1.69 -15.84 -13.02
C HIS A 28 -1.66 -15.94 -11.49
N LEU A 29 -1.13 -14.93 -10.79
CA LEU A 29 -0.89 -15.00 -9.33
C LEU A 29 -2.04 -14.43 -8.52
N VAL A 30 -2.67 -13.35 -8.99
CA VAL A 30 -3.74 -12.65 -8.26
C VAL A 30 -4.94 -13.55 -7.92
N PRO A 31 -5.36 -14.51 -8.77
CA PRO A 31 -6.42 -15.45 -8.41
C PRO A 31 -6.13 -16.35 -7.20
N HIS A 32 -4.87 -16.44 -6.78
CA HIS A 32 -4.41 -17.33 -5.71
C HIS A 32 -4.06 -16.62 -4.41
N VAL A 33 -4.25 -15.30 -4.33
CA VAL A 33 -3.94 -14.47 -3.15
C VAL A 33 -5.16 -13.68 -2.68
N ASP A 34 -5.16 -13.31 -1.41
CA ASP A 34 -6.25 -12.56 -0.77
C ASP A 34 -6.11 -11.06 -0.96
N SER A 35 -4.88 -10.55 -1.05
CA SER A 35 -4.62 -9.13 -1.32
C SER A 35 -3.50 -8.88 -2.32
N LEU A 36 -3.57 -7.71 -2.96
CA LEU A 36 -2.55 -7.19 -3.86
C LEU A 36 -2.01 -5.87 -3.31
N GLY A 37 -0.71 -5.78 -3.11
CA GLY A 37 0.01 -4.54 -2.86
C GLY A 37 0.62 -4.01 -4.14
N LEU A 38 0.59 -2.69 -4.34
CA LEU A 38 1.22 -2.01 -5.47
C LEU A 38 1.89 -0.73 -4.98
N ASN A 39 2.90 -0.27 -5.70
CA ASN A 39 3.34 1.11 -5.65
C ASN A 39 2.63 1.98 -6.72
N ALA A 40 2.88 3.29 -6.71
CA ALA A 40 2.25 4.23 -7.65
C ALA A 40 2.64 4.01 -9.12
N GLU A 41 3.87 3.58 -9.39
CA GLU A 41 4.36 3.29 -10.75
C GLU A 41 3.73 1.99 -11.27
N GLU A 42 3.70 0.94 -10.44
CA GLU A 42 3.06 -0.33 -10.77
C GLU A 42 1.56 -0.17 -11.07
N LEU A 43 0.85 0.66 -10.29
CA LEU A 43 -0.54 1.01 -10.60
C LEU A 43 -0.66 1.67 -11.98
N ALA A 44 0.24 2.60 -12.31
CA ALA A 44 0.22 3.29 -13.60
C ALA A 44 0.50 2.31 -14.77
N ASP A 45 1.43 1.38 -14.59
CA ASP A 45 1.77 0.36 -15.60
C ASP A 45 0.59 -0.59 -15.84
N VAL A 46 -0.10 -1.05 -14.79
CA VAL A 46 -1.34 -1.85 -14.94
C VAL A 46 -2.38 -1.11 -15.79
N LEU A 47 -2.59 0.18 -15.50
CA LEU A 47 -3.58 0.99 -16.21
C LEU A 47 -3.22 1.20 -17.67
N GLU A 48 -1.96 1.55 -17.95
CA GLU A 48 -1.47 1.80 -19.31
C GLU A 48 -1.65 0.55 -20.18
N MET A 49 -1.31 -0.64 -19.65
CA MET A 49 -1.50 -1.92 -20.31
C MET A 49 -2.97 -2.25 -20.59
N TRP A 50 -3.89 -1.74 -19.80
CA TRP A 50 -5.33 -1.86 -20.02
C TRP A 50 -5.91 -0.71 -20.87
N GLY A 51 -5.07 0.13 -21.46
CA GLY A 51 -5.47 1.27 -22.27
C GLY A 51 -6.17 2.36 -21.46
N GLN A 52 -5.90 2.44 -20.16
CA GLN A 52 -6.44 3.45 -19.25
C GLN A 52 -5.44 4.60 -19.07
N PRO A 53 -5.93 5.83 -18.82
CA PRO A 53 -5.05 6.96 -18.54
C PRO A 53 -4.32 6.76 -17.21
N ARG A 54 -3.09 7.27 -17.12
CA ARG A 54 -2.37 7.37 -15.85
C ARG A 54 -3.15 8.25 -14.88
N PRO A 55 -3.25 7.87 -13.60
CA PRO A 55 -4.06 8.61 -12.63
C PRO A 55 -3.32 9.87 -12.19
N ASP A 56 -4.02 11.01 -12.19
CA ASP A 56 -3.49 12.29 -11.72
C ASP A 56 -4.32 12.80 -10.54
N GLY A 57 -3.66 12.95 -9.38
CA GLY A 57 -4.28 13.33 -8.11
C GLY A 57 -4.99 12.19 -7.37
N ILE A 58 -5.24 12.42 -6.08
CA ILE A 58 -5.69 11.38 -5.14
C ILE A 58 -7.03 10.75 -5.54
N GLU A 59 -7.96 11.53 -6.07
CA GLU A 59 -9.26 11.01 -6.50
C GLU A 59 -9.15 10.09 -7.71
N ALA A 60 -8.29 10.43 -8.68
CA ALA A 60 -8.04 9.58 -9.83
C ALA A 60 -7.33 8.28 -9.42
N ILE A 61 -6.42 8.36 -8.45
CA ILE A 61 -5.76 7.20 -7.85
C ILE A 61 -6.77 6.27 -7.19
N VAL A 62 -7.69 6.78 -6.37
CA VAL A 62 -8.73 5.96 -5.73
C VAL A 62 -9.60 5.27 -6.79
N ARG A 63 -10.08 6.02 -7.79
CA ARG A 63 -10.87 5.45 -8.91
C ARG A 63 -10.09 4.38 -9.69
N ALA A 64 -8.80 4.59 -9.90
CA ALA A 64 -7.94 3.60 -10.54
C ALA A 64 -7.80 2.33 -9.70
N MET A 65 -7.59 2.47 -8.39
CA MET A 65 -7.54 1.32 -7.48
C MET A 65 -8.87 0.54 -7.49
N GLU A 66 -10.02 1.24 -7.54
CA GLU A 66 -11.34 0.60 -7.64
C GLU A 66 -11.46 -0.19 -8.94
N LEU A 67 -11.05 0.39 -10.07
CA LEU A 67 -11.05 -0.29 -11.37
C LEU A 67 -10.18 -1.55 -11.36
N VAL A 68 -8.96 -1.47 -10.82
CA VAL A 68 -8.06 -2.61 -10.69
C VAL A 68 -8.65 -3.68 -9.78
N GLY A 69 -9.21 -3.30 -8.64
CA GLY A 69 -9.87 -4.22 -7.71
C GLY A 69 -11.05 -4.95 -8.36
N GLN A 70 -11.87 -4.24 -9.12
CA GLN A 70 -12.99 -4.84 -9.86
C GLN A 70 -12.50 -5.81 -10.94
N ARG A 71 -11.52 -5.39 -11.76
CA ARG A 71 -11.03 -6.20 -12.88
C ARG A 71 -10.31 -7.47 -12.44
N LEU A 72 -9.57 -7.39 -11.34
CA LEU A 72 -8.87 -8.53 -10.74
C LEU A 72 -9.73 -9.29 -9.72
N ASN A 73 -10.98 -8.87 -9.52
CA ASN A 73 -11.92 -9.42 -8.55
C ASN A 73 -11.28 -9.57 -7.15
N ARG A 74 -10.58 -8.53 -6.67
CA ARG A 74 -9.90 -8.53 -5.37
C ARG A 74 -10.58 -7.57 -4.39
N SER A 75 -10.85 -8.08 -3.20
CA SER A 75 -11.51 -7.34 -2.11
C SER A 75 -10.54 -6.52 -1.25
N ARG A 76 -9.23 -6.67 -1.43
CA ARG A 76 -8.22 -5.89 -0.72
C ARG A 76 -7.06 -5.49 -1.64
N LEU A 77 -6.93 -4.19 -1.88
CA LEU A 77 -5.78 -3.59 -2.57
C LEU A 77 -5.08 -2.60 -1.67
N SER A 78 -3.77 -2.74 -1.52
CA SER A 78 -2.93 -1.76 -0.84
C SER A 78 -2.10 -1.00 -1.86
N LEU A 79 -2.04 0.33 -1.72
CA LEU A 79 -1.18 1.18 -2.52
C LEU A 79 -0.23 1.92 -1.59
N HIS A 80 1.07 1.87 -1.87
CA HIS A 80 2.05 2.65 -1.15
C HIS A 80 2.79 3.59 -2.11
N SER A 81 3.03 4.83 -1.66
CA SER A 81 3.86 5.80 -2.34
C SER A 81 4.86 6.40 -1.34
N GLN A 82 5.68 7.34 -1.81
CA GLN A 82 6.59 8.07 -0.93
C GLN A 82 5.85 8.92 0.11
N ASP A 83 4.70 9.48 -0.26
CA ASP A 83 4.02 10.50 0.54
C ASP A 83 2.75 9.99 1.25
N TYR A 84 2.17 8.89 0.78
CA TYR A 84 0.93 8.35 1.33
C TYR A 84 0.83 6.83 1.17
N CYS A 85 -0.10 6.24 1.92
CA CYS A 85 -0.52 4.85 1.71
C CYS A 85 -2.06 4.78 1.72
N LEU A 86 -2.63 4.01 0.82
CA LEU A 86 -4.06 3.80 0.69
C LEU A 86 -4.38 2.31 0.78
N THR A 87 -5.60 1.99 1.20
CA THR A 87 -6.12 0.62 1.10
C THR A 87 -7.59 0.68 0.72
N LEU A 88 -7.95 -0.03 -0.34
CA LEU A 88 -9.33 -0.40 -0.64
C LEU A 88 -9.57 -1.77 -0.01
N THR A 89 -10.63 -1.88 0.78
CA THR A 89 -10.95 -3.11 1.53
C THR A 89 -12.44 -3.20 1.81
N ASP A 90 -12.96 -4.42 1.88
CA ASP A 90 -14.27 -4.73 2.47
C ASP A 90 -14.18 -4.98 3.99
N GLY A 91 -12.95 -4.94 4.55
CA GLY A 91 -12.67 -5.18 5.96
C GLY A 91 -12.85 -3.96 6.87
N ASP A 92 -12.41 -4.09 8.13
CA ASP A 92 -12.51 -3.02 9.13
C ASP A 92 -11.51 -1.88 8.83
N PRO A 93 -11.97 -0.66 8.52
CA PRO A 93 -11.10 0.47 8.21
C PRO A 93 -10.19 0.90 9.37
N LEU A 94 -10.56 0.63 10.63
CA LEU A 94 -9.71 0.94 11.80
C LEU A 94 -8.56 -0.07 11.95
N VAL A 95 -8.76 -1.31 11.53
CA VAL A 95 -7.69 -2.31 11.45
C VAL A 95 -6.71 -1.93 10.34
N GLU A 96 -7.22 -1.62 9.15
CA GLU A 96 -6.38 -1.22 8.01
C GLU A 96 -5.60 0.06 8.28
N ARG A 97 -6.23 1.08 8.88
CA ARG A 97 -5.53 2.30 9.27
C ARG A 97 -4.34 2.01 10.19
N ARG A 98 -4.49 1.09 11.15
CA ARG A 98 -3.38 0.70 12.04
C ARG A 98 -2.29 -0.06 11.28
N ALA A 99 -2.66 -0.94 10.37
CA ALA A 99 -1.73 -1.66 9.51
C ALA A 99 -0.92 -0.69 8.64
N LEU A 100 -1.58 0.28 7.99
CA LEU A 100 -0.96 1.34 7.19
C LEU A 100 0.03 2.18 8.01
N LEU A 101 -0.38 2.64 9.20
CA LEU A 101 0.50 3.42 10.09
C LEU A 101 1.72 2.61 10.54
N TYR A 102 1.54 1.32 10.82
CA TYR A 102 2.65 0.44 11.17
C TYR A 102 3.59 0.23 9.98
N GLY A 103 3.07 -0.03 8.79
CA GLY A 103 3.83 -0.16 7.56
C GLY A 103 4.66 1.09 7.25
N ALA A 104 4.04 2.27 7.33
CA ALA A 104 4.72 3.55 7.15
C ALA A 104 5.85 3.76 8.17
N LEU A 105 5.64 3.37 9.43
CA LEU A 105 6.68 3.44 10.47
C LEU A 105 7.85 2.51 10.17
N VAL A 106 7.57 1.29 9.69
CA VAL A 106 8.60 0.32 9.26
C VAL A 106 9.39 0.89 8.09
N ALA A 107 8.72 1.39 7.05
CA ALA A 107 9.36 1.99 5.88
C ALA A 107 10.26 3.17 6.25
N ALA A 108 9.77 4.11 7.06
CA ALA A 108 10.54 5.25 7.54
C ALA A 108 11.75 4.83 8.39
N THR A 109 11.59 3.80 9.23
CA THR A 109 12.69 3.30 10.05
C THR A 109 13.75 2.58 9.21
N HIS A 110 13.32 1.80 8.23
CA HIS A 110 14.20 1.14 7.27
C HIS A 110 15.02 2.16 6.48
N ALA A 111 14.35 3.16 5.89
CA ALA A 111 15.01 4.24 5.15
C ALA A 111 16.06 4.99 5.99
N ARG A 112 15.76 5.26 7.27
CA ARG A 112 16.70 5.91 8.18
C ARG A 112 17.92 5.04 8.54
N ARG A 113 17.76 3.73 8.61
CA ARG A 113 18.80 2.80 9.11
C ARG A 113 19.58 2.08 8.02
N GLY A 114 19.03 1.98 6.81
CA GLY A 114 19.59 1.19 5.73
C GLY A 114 19.48 -0.33 5.94
N GLY A 115 18.51 -0.79 6.74
CA GLY A 115 18.31 -2.23 6.98
C GLY A 115 17.05 -2.54 7.78
N PHE A 116 16.74 -3.84 7.93
CA PHE A 116 15.52 -4.30 8.59
C PHE A 116 15.42 -3.81 10.04
N PRO A 117 14.34 -3.10 10.41
CA PRO A 117 14.23 -2.50 11.72
C PRO A 117 13.88 -3.52 12.80
N ALA A 118 14.56 -3.45 13.94
CA ALA A 118 14.10 -4.12 15.16
C ALA A 118 12.95 -3.34 15.79
N ALA A 119 12.15 -3.98 16.66
CA ALA A 119 11.05 -3.31 17.37
C ALA A 119 11.50 -2.08 18.18
N SER A 120 12.74 -2.07 18.69
CA SER A 120 13.34 -0.91 19.37
C SER A 120 13.50 0.29 18.44
N ASP A 121 13.72 0.05 17.16
CA ASP A 121 14.02 1.07 16.16
C ASP A 121 12.73 1.80 15.75
N LEU A 122 11.64 1.03 15.62
CA LEU A 122 10.29 1.55 15.38
C LEU A 122 9.87 2.51 16.49
N ARG A 123 10.10 2.13 17.77
CA ARG A 123 9.81 3.00 18.92
C ARG A 123 10.57 4.33 18.86
N ARG A 124 11.84 4.30 18.45
CA ARG A 124 12.67 5.50 18.31
C ARG A 124 12.18 6.41 17.18
N THR A 125 11.81 5.83 16.04
CA THR A 125 11.26 6.60 14.91
C THR A 125 9.90 7.22 15.29
N HIS A 126 9.01 6.46 15.91
CA HIS A 126 7.70 6.96 16.36
C HIS A 126 7.84 8.05 17.44
N GLY A 127 8.79 7.92 18.36
CA GLY A 127 9.11 8.97 19.34
C GLY A 127 9.64 10.25 18.69
N GLY A 128 10.42 10.14 17.61
CA GLY A 128 10.90 11.28 16.82
C GLY A 128 9.79 11.99 16.04
N LEU A 129 8.79 11.26 15.54
CA LEU A 129 7.62 11.84 14.85
C LEU A 129 6.72 12.66 15.78
N ARG A 130 6.73 12.39 17.09
CA ARG A 130 6.00 13.19 18.10
C ARG A 130 6.69 14.51 18.46
N GLY A 131 7.91 14.73 17.96
CA GLY A 131 8.68 15.97 18.16
C GLY A 131 8.62 16.95 16.98
N GLY A 132 7.68 16.78 16.05
CA GLY A 132 7.40 17.77 14.99
C GLY A 132 6.95 19.12 15.56
N PRO A 133 7.05 20.22 14.79
CA PRO A 133 6.94 21.58 15.30
C PRO A 133 5.65 21.79 16.08
N ASP A 134 5.79 22.44 17.24
CA ASP A 134 4.71 22.81 18.14
C ASP A 134 3.67 23.68 17.39
N ASN A 135 2.48 23.14 17.20
CA ASN A 135 1.38 23.79 16.49
C ASN A 135 0.63 24.81 17.36
N SER A 136 1.24 25.27 18.45
CA SER A 136 0.71 26.26 19.39
C SER A 136 0.61 27.69 18.81
N ALA A 137 0.90 27.88 17.51
CA ALA A 137 0.84 29.18 16.84
C ALA A 137 -0.47 29.48 16.08
N HIS A 138 -1.48 28.60 16.10
CA HIS A 138 -2.74 28.81 15.34
C HIS A 138 -3.99 29.18 16.16
N GLU A 139 -3.87 29.45 17.46
CA GLU A 139 -4.96 30.04 18.27
C GLU A 139 -4.70 31.52 18.59
N ARG A 140 -4.58 32.38 17.57
CA ARG A 140 -4.91 33.83 17.67
C ARG A 140 -5.30 34.38 16.30
N VAL A 141 -6.59 34.29 15.98
CA VAL A 141 -7.30 35.27 15.15
C VAL A 141 -8.60 35.61 15.87
#